data_AF-A0A972EFE8-F1
#
_entry.id   AF-A0A972EFE8-F1
#
_cell.length_a   1.000
_cell.length_b   1.000
_cell.length_c   1.000
_cell.angle_alpha   90.00
_cell.angle_beta   90.00
_cell.angle_gamma   90.00
#
_symmetry.space_group_name_H-M   'P 1'
#
loop_
_entity.id
_entity.type
_entity.pdbx_description
1 polymer ?
#
loop_
_entity_poly.entity_id
_entity_poly.type
_entity_poly.pdbx_seq_one_letter_code
_entity_poly.pdbx_strand_id
1 'polypeptide(L)'
;MSRPDKKNYLITGLTVAILSFVLLFVGIKFILGNEIAAKNIIAFTSFSILAGVTASLLVLYELRITFISFIIGLTVGFILMYRTFLRETSDWKDLIGLLSVFIFTVTSLGIGILAQLGYHFFRKWEKKYKI
;
A
#
# COMPACT_ATOMS: atom_id res chain seq x y z
N MET A 1 -18.65 -12.97 -15.45
CA MET A 1 -17.61 -12.20 -14.74
C MET A 1 -16.34 -12.36 -15.57
N SER A 2 -15.97 -11.37 -16.39
CA SER A 2 -14.75 -11.45 -17.18
C SER A 2 -13.56 -11.38 -16.22
N ARG A 3 -12.59 -12.29 -16.40
CA ARG A 3 -11.28 -12.16 -15.75
C ARG A 3 -10.76 -10.76 -16.07
N PRO A 4 -10.23 -9.99 -15.10
CA PRO A 4 -9.59 -8.73 -15.44
C PRO A 4 -8.55 -9.03 -16.52
N ASP A 5 -8.62 -8.31 -17.64
CA ASP A 5 -7.70 -8.53 -18.76
C ASP A 5 -6.29 -8.62 -18.20
N LYS A 6 -5.50 -9.64 -18.60
CA LYS A 6 -4.15 -9.88 -18.06
C LYS A 6 -3.25 -8.63 -18.09
N LYS A 7 -3.59 -7.63 -18.90
CA LYS A 7 -2.92 -6.34 -18.97
C LYS A 7 -3.19 -5.45 -17.73
N ASN A 8 -4.38 -5.52 -17.14
CA ASN A 8 -4.82 -4.60 -16.09
C ASN A 8 -4.07 -4.80 -14.76
N TYR A 9 -3.80 -6.04 -14.35
CA TYR A 9 -3.12 -6.28 -13.06
C TYR A 9 -1.68 -5.77 -13.05
N LEU A 10 -0.94 -5.96 -14.16
CA LEU A 10 0.43 -5.45 -14.31
C LEU A 10 0.44 -3.92 -14.35
N ILE A 11 -0.49 -3.31 -15.07
CA ILE A 11 -0.62 -1.85 -15.13
C ILE A 11 -0.91 -1.29 -13.73
N THR A 12 -1.85 -1.88 -12.98
CA THR A 12 -2.16 -1.43 -11.62
C THR A 12 -0.94 -1.55 -10.71
N GLY A 13 -0.23 -2.67 -10.74
CA GLY A 13 0.98 -2.84 -9.94
C GLY A 13 2.08 -1.86 -10.28
N LEU A 14 2.34 -1.66 -11.57
CA LEU A 14 3.33 -0.71 -12.04
C LEU A 14 2.98 0.72 -11.60
N THR A 15 1.71 1.11 -11.73
CA THR A 15 1.21 2.41 -11.26
C THR A 15 1.43 2.58 -9.76
N VAL A 16 1.08 1.57 -8.95
CA VAL A 16 1.29 1.63 -7.49
C VAL A 16 2.77 1.71 -7.14
N ALA A 17 3.64 0.97 -7.83
CA ALA A 17 5.08 1.04 -7.63
C ALA A 17 5.65 2.42 -7.97
N ILE A 18 5.34 2.95 -9.16
CA ILE A 18 5.83 4.26 -9.60
C ILE A 18 5.35 5.35 -8.65
N LEU A 19 4.06 5.36 -8.29
CA LEU A 19 3.51 6.34 -7.36
C LEU A 19 4.16 6.24 -5.99
N SER A 20 4.33 5.03 -5.45
CA SER A 20 4.95 4.83 -4.14
C SER A 20 6.40 5.32 -4.14
N PHE A 21 7.14 5.07 -5.21
CA PHE A 21 8.53 5.52 -5.35
C PHE A 21 8.61 7.04 -5.42
N VAL A 22 7.78 7.65 -6.28
CA VAL A 22 7.72 9.11 -6.43
C VAL A 22 7.36 9.77 -5.11
N LEU A 23 6.36 9.26 -4.38
CA LEU A 23 5.94 9.83 -3.10
C LEU A 23 7.06 9.72 -2.05
N LEU A 24 7.70 8.56 -1.89
CA LEU A 24 8.84 8.41 -0.97
C LEU A 24 10.00 9.34 -1.33
N PHE A 25 10.38 9.37 -2.61
CA PHE A 25 11.45 10.21 -3.10
C PHE A 25 11.16 11.69 -2.84
N VAL A 26 9.93 12.14 -3.12
CA VAL A 26 9.53 13.53 -2.89
C VAL A 26 9.51 13.87 -1.40
N GLY A 27 8.96 12.98 -0.56
CA GLY A 27 8.90 13.19 0.88
C GLY A 27 10.27 13.34 1.51
N ILE A 28 11.23 12.51 1.11
CA ILE A 28 12.54 12.51 1.74
C ILE A 28 13.47 13.56 1.13
N LYS A 29 13.48 13.72 -0.19
CA LYS A 29 14.35 14.71 -0.85
C LYS A 29 13.89 16.14 -0.60
N PHE A 30 12.63 16.43 -0.90
CA PHE A 30 12.16 17.81 -1.02
C PHE A 30 11.54 18.33 0.26
N ILE A 31 10.89 17.47 1.05
CA ILE A 31 10.20 17.91 2.28
C ILE A 31 11.10 17.76 3.49
N LEU A 32 11.74 16.59 3.65
CA LEU A 32 12.67 16.37 4.75
C LEU A 32 14.00 17.10 4.55
N GLY A 33 14.37 17.40 3.30
CA GLY A 33 15.61 18.08 2.95
C GLY A 33 16.87 17.22 3.11
N ASN A 34 16.70 15.91 3.30
CA ASN A 34 17.81 14.99 3.51
C ASN A 34 18.55 14.71 2.19
N GLU A 35 19.86 14.59 2.27
CA GLU A 35 20.66 14.07 1.17
C GLU A 35 20.28 12.61 0.88
N ILE A 36 20.01 12.32 -0.40
CA ILE A 36 19.70 10.96 -0.80
C ILE A 36 20.99 10.19 -1.02
N ALA A 37 21.37 9.39 -0.01
CA ALA A 37 22.38 8.36 -0.18
C ALA A 37 21.87 7.24 -1.11
N ALA A 38 22.78 6.56 -1.82
CA ALA A 38 22.44 5.43 -2.68
C ALA A 38 21.66 4.31 -1.95
N LYS A 39 21.95 4.11 -0.66
CA LYS A 39 21.23 3.16 0.21
C LYS A 39 19.74 3.49 0.35
N ASN A 40 19.38 4.78 0.39
CA ASN A 40 18.00 5.24 0.52
C ASN A 40 17.22 4.96 -0.76
N ILE A 41 17.84 5.16 -1.92
CA ILE A 41 17.23 4.85 -3.23
C ILE A 41 16.87 3.36 -3.30
N ILE A 42 17.80 2.48 -2.91
CA ILE A 42 17.57 1.03 -2.91
C ILE A 42 16.38 0.68 -2.00
N ALA A 43 16.28 1.29 -0.81
CA ALA A 43 15.17 1.05 0.10
C ALA A 43 13.83 1.51 -0.50
N PHE A 44 13.77 2.70 -1.09
CA PHE A 44 12.53 3.21 -1.70
C PHE A 44 12.11 2.37 -2.90
N THR A 45 13.06 2.00 -3.77
CA THR A 45 12.81 1.12 -4.90
C THR A 45 12.28 -0.23 -4.43
N SER A 46 12.90 -0.83 -3.39
CA SER A 46 12.50 -2.13 -2.86
C SER A 46 11.08 -2.09 -2.30
N PHE A 47 10.76 -1.10 -1.46
CA PHE A 47 9.40 -0.94 -0.93
C PHE A 47 8.38 -0.73 -2.05
N SER A 48 8.70 0.12 -3.02
CA SER A 48 7.79 0.45 -4.11
C SER A 48 7.48 -0.75 -5.00
N ILE A 49 8.50 -1.57 -5.30
CA ILE A 49 8.32 -2.83 -6.02
C ILE A 49 7.43 -3.77 -5.20
N LEU A 50 7.68 -3.92 -3.89
CA LEU A 50 6.84 -4.78 -3.04
C LEU A 50 5.39 -4.32 -3.00
N ALA A 51 5.13 -3.01 -2.89
CA ALA A 51 3.80 -2.44 -2.92
C ALA A 51 3.10 -2.70 -4.28
N GLY A 52 3.82 -2.52 -5.39
CA GLY A 52 3.31 -2.80 -6.73
C GLY A 52 3.05 -4.27 -7.02
N VAL A 53 3.94 -5.17 -6.57
CA VAL A 53 3.74 -6.62 -6.67
C VAL A 53 2.53 -7.04 -5.84
N THR A 54 2.40 -6.53 -4.62
CA THR A 54 1.23 -6.79 -3.76
C THR A 54 -0.06 -6.34 -4.45
N ALA A 55 -0.12 -5.11 -4.95
CA ALA A 55 -1.26 -4.60 -5.71
C ALA A 55 -1.58 -5.47 -6.94
N SER A 56 -0.55 -5.90 -7.68
CA SER A 56 -0.70 -6.80 -8.85
C SER A 56 -1.36 -8.11 -8.46
N LEU A 57 -0.88 -8.74 -7.38
CA LEU A 57 -1.41 -10.03 -6.91
C LEU A 57 -2.85 -9.89 -6.44
N LEU A 58 -3.18 -8.84 -5.70
CA LEU A 58 -4.55 -8.60 -5.23
C LEU A 58 -5.53 -8.41 -6.39
N VAL A 59 -5.13 -7.71 -7.46
CA VAL A 59 -5.96 -7.58 -8.67
C VAL A 59 -6.02 -8.90 -9.45
N LEU A 60 -4.90 -9.61 -9.60
CA LEU A 60 -4.80 -10.89 -10.31
C LEU A 60 -5.72 -11.96 -9.70
N TYR A 61 -5.77 -12.03 -8.37
CA TYR A 61 -6.63 -12.97 -7.64
C TYR A 61 -8.04 -12.42 -7.37
N GLU A 62 -8.41 -11.28 -7.97
CA GLU A 62 -9.71 -10.63 -7.81
C GLU A 62 -10.07 -10.34 -6.33
N LEU A 63 -9.07 -10.09 -5.49
CA LEU A 63 -9.21 -9.79 -4.06
C LEU A 63 -9.62 -8.32 -3.85
N ARG A 64 -10.81 -7.95 -4.35
CA ARG A 64 -11.27 -6.55 -4.41
C ARG A 64 -11.35 -5.86 -3.04
N ILE A 65 -11.84 -6.56 -2.01
CA ILE A 65 -11.99 -6.00 -0.66
C ILE A 65 -10.60 -5.74 -0.07
N THR A 66 -9.70 -6.72 -0.17
CA THR A 66 -8.31 -6.58 0.29
C THR A 66 -7.58 -5.50 -0.49
N PHE A 67 -7.75 -5.41 -1.81
CA PHE A 67 -7.15 -4.38 -2.65
C PHE A 67 -7.56 -2.97 -2.23
N ILE A 68 -8.86 -2.73 -2.03
CA ILE A 68 -9.35 -1.41 -1.59
C ILE A 68 -8.76 -1.06 -0.22
N SER A 69 -8.79 -1.99 0.73
CA SER A 69 -8.22 -1.76 2.06
C SER A 69 -6.72 -1.46 2.01
N PHE A 70 -5.96 -2.22 1.20
CA PHE A 70 -4.54 -1.99 0.96
C PHE A 70 -4.27 -0.57 0.43
N ILE A 71 -4.97 -0.14 -0.63
CA ILE A 71 -4.80 1.21 -1.20
C ILE A 71 -5.15 2.30 -0.20
N ILE A 72 -6.21 2.12 0.60
CA ILE A 72 -6.57 3.07 1.66
C ILE A 72 -5.44 3.20 2.68
N GLY A 73 -4.92 2.08 3.20
CA GLY A 73 -3.85 2.13 4.20
C GLY A 73 -2.53 2.68 3.64
N LEU A 74 -2.19 2.35 2.39
CA LEU A 74 -1.02 2.92 1.71
C LEU A 74 -1.16 4.45 1.59
N THR A 75 -2.33 4.92 1.15
CA THR A 75 -2.64 6.35 1.02
C THR A 75 -2.59 7.07 2.37
N VAL A 76 -3.24 6.51 3.39
CA VAL A 76 -3.23 7.04 4.76
C VAL A 76 -1.81 7.08 5.32
N GLY A 77 -1.02 6.02 5.12
CA GLY A 77 0.38 5.96 5.53
C GLY A 77 1.21 7.08 4.92
N PHE A 78 1.06 7.34 3.62
CA PHE A 78 1.73 8.48 2.96
C PHE A 78 1.26 9.83 3.51
N ILE A 79 -0.05 10.03 3.71
CA ILE A 79 -0.58 11.27 4.29
C ILE A 79 0.02 11.53 5.69
N LEU A 80 0.09 10.50 6.54
CA LEU A 80 0.71 10.63 7.85
C LEU A 80 2.21 10.91 7.75
N MET A 81 2.94 10.24 6.85
CA MET A 81 4.36 10.51 6.62
C MET A 81 4.60 11.99 6.33
N TYR A 82 3.89 12.56 5.35
CA TYR A 82 4.02 13.97 5.00
C TYR A 82 3.61 14.90 6.13
N ARG A 83 2.52 14.58 6.84
CA ARG A 83 2.09 15.36 8.01
C ARG A 83 3.17 15.38 9.09
N THR A 84 3.81 14.24 9.37
CA THR A 84 4.90 14.13 10.35
C THR A 84 6.10 14.94 9.90
N PHE A 85 6.52 14.83 8.64
CA PHE A 85 7.66 15.60 8.13
C PHE A 85 7.45 17.13 8.22
N LEU A 86 6.21 17.60 8.08
CA LEU A 86 5.88 19.02 8.11
C LEU A 86 5.60 19.59 9.50
N ARG A 87 5.13 18.78 10.46
CA ARG A 87 4.62 19.27 11.76
C ARG A 87 5.42 18.80 12.96
N GLU A 88 6.14 17.69 12.84
CA GLU A 88 6.86 17.11 13.96
C GLU A 88 8.25 17.75 14.08
N THR A 89 8.61 18.17 15.30
CA THR A 89 9.90 18.81 15.60
C THR A 89 10.90 17.84 16.25
N SER A 90 10.46 16.62 16.58
CA SER A 90 11.32 15.58 17.12
C SER A 90 12.41 15.16 16.12
N ASP A 91 13.61 14.85 16.63
CA ASP A 91 14.71 14.25 15.86
C ASP A 91 14.32 12.89 15.24
N TRP A 92 13.27 12.25 15.75
CA TRP A 92 12.75 10.97 15.25
C TRP A 92 11.72 11.11 14.12
N LYS A 93 11.38 12.34 13.70
CA LYS A 93 10.33 12.60 12.70
C LYS A 93 10.52 11.80 11.41
N ASP A 94 11.77 11.62 10.97
CA ASP A 94 12.15 10.88 9.77
C ASP A 94 11.71 9.41 9.88
N LEU A 95 12.10 8.78 10.99
CA LEU A 95 11.79 7.38 11.28
C LEU A 95 10.29 7.18 11.48
N ILE A 96 9.64 8.06 12.24
CA ILE A 96 8.20 8.01 12.51
C ILE A 96 7.41 8.13 11.20
N GLY A 97 7.78 9.10 10.35
CA GLY A 97 7.11 9.30 9.07
C GLY A 97 7.24 8.08 8.16
N LEU A 98 8.44 7.51 8.03
CA LEU A 98 8.67 6.28 7.27
C LEU A 98 7.88 5.09 7.84
N LEU A 99 7.94 4.87 9.16
CA LEU A 99 7.19 3.81 9.85
C LEU A 99 5.69 3.92 9.63
N SER A 100 5.16 5.13 9.53
CA SER A 100 3.74 5.37 9.26
C SER A 100 3.30 4.67 7.98
N VAL A 101 4.09 4.76 6.90
CA VAL A 101 3.77 4.09 5.63
C VAL A 101 3.73 2.58 5.81
N PHE A 102 4.74 1.99 6.47
CA PHE A 102 4.81 0.54 6.67
C PHE A 102 3.67 0.03 7.55
N ILE A 103 3.46 0.64 8.70
CA ILE A 103 2.46 0.20 9.69
C ILE A 103 1.07 0.25 9.09
N PHE A 104 0.67 1.37 8.48
CA PHE A 104 -0.67 1.49 7.91
C PHE A 104 -0.88 0.58 6.70
N THR A 105 0.14 0.39 5.86
CA THR A 105 0.06 -0.51 4.71
C THR A 105 -0.10 -1.98 5.14
N VAL A 106 0.71 -2.44 6.09
CA VAL A 106 0.65 -3.83 6.57
C VAL A 106 -0.64 -4.08 7.34
N THR A 107 -1.05 -3.12 8.18
CA THR A 107 -2.28 -3.23 8.99
C THR A 107 -3.51 -3.26 8.09
N SER A 108 -3.60 -2.38 7.09
CA SER A 108 -4.73 -2.38 6.16
C SER A 108 -4.76 -3.62 5.28
N LEU A 109 -3.59 -4.13 4.86
CA LEU A 109 -3.52 -5.41 4.15
C LEU A 109 -4.08 -6.56 5.01
N GLY A 110 -3.67 -6.64 6.29
CA GLY A 110 -4.18 -7.63 7.22
C GLY A 110 -5.69 -7.54 7.43
N ILE A 111 -6.21 -6.34 7.72
CA ILE A 111 -7.65 -6.08 7.86
C ILE A 111 -8.39 -6.46 6.57
N GLY A 112 -7.85 -6.07 5.42
CA GLY A 112 -8.40 -6.37 4.11
C GLY A 112 -8.49 -7.87 3.82
N ILE A 113 -7.49 -8.66 4.23
CA ILE A 113 -7.50 -10.12 4.10
C ILE A 113 -8.58 -10.72 5.00
N LEU A 114 -8.65 -10.30 6.27
CA LEU A 114 -9.66 -10.79 7.22
C LEU A 114 -11.08 -10.47 6.74
N ALA A 115 -11.32 -9.25 6.26
CA ALA A 115 -12.61 -8.83 5.72
C ALA A 115 -12.99 -9.64 4.47
N GLN A 116 -12.04 -9.88 3.58
CA GLN A 116 -12.24 -10.68 2.37
C GLN A 116 -12.58 -12.15 2.72
N LEU A 117 -11.88 -12.74 3.69
CA LEU A 117 -12.18 -14.09 4.17
C LEU A 117 -13.59 -14.15 4.78
N GLY A 118 -13.94 -13.21 5.66
CA GLY A 118 -15.27 -13.13 6.26
C GLY A 118 -16.39 -13.05 5.22
N TYR A 119 -16.23 -12.19 4.21
CA TYR A 119 -17.18 -12.10 3.09
C TYR A 119 -17.32 -13.41 2.32
N HIS A 120 -16.21 -14.12 2.06
CA HIS A 120 -16.24 -15.39 1.33
C HIS A 120 -16.94 -16.49 2.12
N PHE A 121 -16.69 -16.60 3.43
CA PHE A 121 -17.37 -17.56 4.30
C PHE A 121 -18.87 -17.29 4.40
N PHE A 122 -19.26 -16.02 4.60
CA PHE A 122 -20.66 -15.62 4.70
C PHE A 122 -21.44 -15.97 3.43
N ARG A 123 -20.91 -15.62 2.25
CA ARG A 123 -21.54 -15.92 0.96
C ARG A 123 -21.62 -17.43 0.68
N LYS A 124 -20.65 -18.20 1.15
CA LYS A 124 -20.67 -19.67 1.06
C LYS A 124 -21.76 -20.28 1.96
N TRP A 125 -21.97 -19.72 3.15
CA TRP A 125 -23.04 -20.13 4.06
C TRP A 125 -24.42 -19.80 3.51
N GLU A 126 -24.65 -18.57 3.05
CA GLU A 126 -25.91 -18.12 2.43
C GLU A 126 -26.33 -19.05 1.28
N LYS A 127 -25.41 -19.34 0.35
CA LYS A 127 -25.67 -20.28 -0.76
C LYS A 127 -25.97 -21.70 -0.30
N LYS A 128 -25.36 -22.18 0.79
CA LYS A 128 -25.58 -23.54 1.31
C LYS A 128 -26.94 -23.68 1.96
N TYR A 129 -27.44 -22.62 2.59
CA TYR A 129 -28.70 -22.65 3.34
C TYR A 129 -29.90 -22.02 2.59
N LYS A 130 -29.71 -21.50 1.36
CA LYS A 130 -30.79 -20.89 0.53
C LYS A 130 -31.65 -19.91 1.34
N ILE A 131 -31.01 -19.08 2.15
CA ILE A 131 -31.67 -17.89 2.72
C ILE A 131 -31.73 -16.83 1.61
#